data_AF-A0A7S2J479-F1
#
_entry.id   AF-A0A7S2J479-F1
#
_cell.length_a   1.000
_cell.length_b   1.000
_cell.length_c   1.000
_cell.angle_alpha   90.00
_cell.angle_beta   90.00
_cell.angle_gamma   90.00
#
_symmetry.space_group_name_H-M   'P 1'
#
loop_
_entity.id
_entity.type
_entity.pdbx_description
1 polymer ?
#
loop_
_entity_poly.entity_id
_entity_poly.type
_entity_poly.pdbx_seq_one_letter_code
_entity_poly.pdbx_strand_id
1 'polypeptide(L)'
;VGRSGGRVKLACVNWYGFHSGTFVVGGLEIRPLADIVARIVDLGFNCVRLPYSTQAQLQNPVIESDFVSANLEFAGKRFYDVFDAVIESLTGAGIMVIPNNQNHKAGWCCYYQQDEGLWYVPGYPATVWVESLVNVTKRYRHNPLVAAIDLRNEVHDYGSTVLTWGTGGNDTDWAAAATWAGNAILEENPRVLIIVNGLCFGMDIRPARKYPVRLAVPNRVVYEAHNYLEFNLFNVFSEVVTAWYNVRHICLGLVVLCGVSLWFLASTWRLIGKPRPTLRAIVATIAWWVCGLCSLGFAISLVANSQLRKLPGCGYWANRDVVPVVWFFGAACLAGVLCGLYASWAW
;
A
#
# COMPACT_ATOMS: atom_id res chain seq x y z
N VAL A 1 -10.50 8.67 -21.91
CA VAL A 1 -9.89 9.01 -23.21
C VAL A 1 -9.71 10.52 -23.29
N GLY A 2 -8.76 11.02 -24.07
CA GLY A 2 -8.57 12.46 -24.30
C GLY A 2 -9.71 13.06 -25.11
N ARG A 3 -9.67 14.39 -25.33
CA ARG A 3 -10.71 15.12 -26.10
C ARG A 3 -10.91 14.60 -27.53
N SER A 4 -9.87 14.03 -28.14
CA SER A 4 -9.92 13.40 -29.47
C SER A 4 -10.43 11.95 -29.46
N GLY A 5 -10.85 11.42 -28.30
CA GLY A 5 -11.22 10.02 -28.14
C GLY A 5 -10.02 9.06 -27.99
N GLY A 6 -8.77 9.56 -28.13
CA GLY A 6 -7.55 8.76 -28.01
C GLY A 6 -7.18 8.36 -26.57
N ARG A 7 -6.32 7.34 -26.44
CA ARG A 7 -5.70 6.96 -25.16
C ARG A 7 -4.75 8.07 -24.70
N VAL A 8 -4.80 8.41 -23.41
CA VAL A 8 -3.86 9.32 -22.75
C VAL A 8 -3.00 8.52 -21.78
N LYS A 9 -1.67 8.72 -21.82
CA LYS A 9 -0.75 8.21 -20.81
C LYS A 9 -0.37 9.37 -19.90
N LEU A 10 -0.61 9.22 -18.60
CA LEU A 10 -0.22 10.19 -17.59
C LEU A 10 1.29 10.07 -17.34
N ALA A 11 2.01 11.16 -17.56
CA ALA A 11 3.40 11.36 -17.20
C ALA A 11 3.41 12.54 -16.22
N CYS A 12 3.27 12.21 -14.94
CA CYS A 12 3.04 13.22 -13.91
C CYS A 12 4.30 13.52 -13.08
N VAL A 13 4.29 14.69 -12.46
CA VAL A 13 5.16 15.04 -11.34
C VAL A 13 4.30 15.34 -10.10
N ASN A 14 4.84 15.11 -8.90
CA ASN A 14 4.21 15.59 -7.66
C ASN A 14 4.71 17.00 -7.37
N TRP A 15 3.81 17.96 -7.16
CA TRP A 15 4.17 19.29 -6.68
C TRP A 15 3.58 19.51 -5.29
N TYR A 16 4.38 19.24 -4.27
CA TYR A 16 3.92 19.18 -2.90
C TYR A 16 3.99 20.56 -2.21
N GLY A 17 3.20 20.72 -1.14
CA GLY A 17 3.31 21.86 -0.23
C GLY A 17 1.97 22.31 0.37
N PHE A 18 0.88 22.28 -0.40
CA PHE A 18 -0.47 22.62 0.07
C PHE A 18 -0.96 21.76 1.25
N HIS A 19 -0.41 20.55 1.40
CA HIS A 19 -0.68 19.67 2.54
C HIS A 19 0.18 19.96 3.77
N SER A 20 1.25 20.75 3.62
CA SER A 20 2.24 21.00 4.67
C SER A 20 1.84 22.19 5.54
N GLY A 21 2.64 22.48 6.59
CA GLY A 21 2.43 23.62 7.47
C GLY A 21 2.56 25.00 6.80
N THR A 22 3.08 25.07 5.57
CA THR A 22 3.13 26.32 4.79
C THR A 22 1.83 26.62 4.06
N PHE A 23 0.96 25.61 3.87
CA PHE A 23 -0.28 25.69 3.12
C PHE A 23 -0.14 26.17 1.67
N VAL A 24 1.06 26.12 1.09
CA VAL A 24 1.34 26.52 -0.29
C VAL A 24 2.38 25.59 -0.91
N VAL A 25 2.31 25.36 -2.22
CA VAL A 25 3.35 24.63 -2.96
C VAL A 25 4.74 25.22 -2.74
N GLY A 26 5.72 24.35 -2.55
CA GLY A 26 7.11 24.78 -2.44
C GLY A 26 7.65 25.35 -3.75
N GLY A 27 8.60 26.26 -3.64
CA GLY A 27 9.27 26.92 -4.77
C GLY A 27 8.70 28.30 -5.12
N LEU A 28 7.50 28.67 -4.65
CA LEU A 28 6.96 30.02 -4.88
C LEU A 28 7.70 31.11 -4.08
N GLU A 29 8.48 30.72 -3.09
CA GLU A 29 9.46 31.55 -2.40
C GLU A 29 10.73 31.82 -3.23
N ILE A 30 10.98 31.03 -4.28
CA ILE A 30 12.22 31.11 -5.08
C ILE A 30 11.95 31.55 -6.53
N ARG A 31 10.84 31.12 -7.14
CA ARG A 31 10.55 31.33 -8.56
C ARG A 31 9.10 31.78 -8.80
N PRO A 32 8.86 32.64 -9.82
CA PRO A 32 7.51 32.93 -10.28
C PRO A 32 6.74 31.66 -10.66
N LEU A 33 5.44 31.63 -10.36
CA LEU A 33 4.53 30.51 -10.68
C LEU A 33 4.62 30.13 -12.15
N ALA A 34 4.60 31.12 -13.05
CA ALA A 34 4.68 30.91 -14.49
C ALA A 34 5.98 30.19 -14.92
N ASP A 35 7.12 30.49 -14.29
CA ASP A 35 8.40 29.86 -14.60
C ASP A 35 8.41 28.39 -14.17
N ILE A 36 7.84 28.07 -13.01
CA ILE A 36 7.75 26.68 -12.53
C ILE A 36 6.83 25.87 -13.44
N VAL A 37 5.67 26.42 -13.81
CA VAL A 37 4.72 25.75 -14.73
C VAL A 37 5.35 25.56 -16.12
N ALA A 38 6.02 26.58 -16.66
CA ALA A 38 6.76 26.46 -17.92
C ALA A 38 7.82 25.36 -17.83
N ARG A 39 8.54 25.27 -16.70
CA ARG A 39 9.53 24.22 -16.49
C ARG A 39 8.91 22.81 -16.47
N ILE A 40 7.73 22.64 -15.87
CA ILE A 40 7.00 21.36 -15.88
C ILE A 40 6.66 20.94 -17.32
N VAL A 41 6.19 21.90 -18.14
CA VAL A 41 5.90 21.67 -19.56
C VAL A 41 7.17 21.33 -20.35
N ASP A 42 8.26 22.08 -20.15
CA ASP A 42 9.54 21.87 -20.84
C ASP A 42 10.16 20.50 -20.55
N LEU A 43 9.95 19.98 -19.33
CA LEU A 43 10.39 18.64 -18.93
C LEU A 43 9.51 17.52 -19.54
N GLY A 44 8.43 17.87 -20.23
CA GLY A 44 7.55 16.93 -20.93
C GLY A 44 6.48 16.27 -20.05
N PHE A 45 6.24 16.78 -18.84
CA PHE A 45 5.13 16.30 -18.01
C PHE A 45 3.80 16.79 -18.57
N ASN A 46 2.75 15.97 -18.42
CA ASN A 46 1.40 16.32 -18.85
C ASN A 46 0.38 16.32 -17.70
N CYS A 47 0.84 16.04 -16.48
CA CYS A 47 0.01 16.11 -15.29
C CYS A 47 0.82 16.48 -14.03
N VAL A 48 0.11 17.03 -13.05
CA VAL A 48 0.62 17.29 -11.70
C VAL A 48 -0.30 16.62 -10.69
N ARG A 49 0.25 15.76 -9.84
CA ARG A 49 -0.39 15.34 -8.58
C ARG A 49 -0.13 16.45 -7.57
N LEU A 50 -1.21 16.98 -6.98
CA LEU A 50 -1.19 18.20 -6.17
C LEU A 50 -1.70 17.88 -4.74
N PRO A 51 -0.79 17.48 -3.83
CA PRO A 51 -1.09 17.13 -2.45
C PRO A 51 -1.64 18.31 -1.63
N TYR A 52 -2.82 18.16 -1.04
CA TYR A 52 -3.42 19.09 -0.07
C TYR A 52 -3.80 18.38 1.23
N SER A 53 -4.02 19.13 2.31
CA SER A 53 -4.52 18.58 3.58
C SER A 53 -5.98 18.97 3.81
N THR A 54 -6.73 18.10 4.46
CA THR A 54 -8.12 18.37 4.89
C THR A 54 -8.16 19.65 5.74
N GLN A 55 -7.18 19.87 6.61
CA GLN A 55 -7.04 21.10 7.39
C GLN A 55 -6.97 22.35 6.52
N ALA A 56 -6.09 22.37 5.51
CA ALA A 56 -5.93 23.53 4.63
C ALA A 56 -7.23 23.84 3.87
N GLN A 57 -7.88 22.79 3.36
CA GLN A 57 -9.15 22.85 2.63
C GLN A 57 -10.29 23.42 3.48
N LEU A 58 -10.36 23.05 4.77
CA LEU A 58 -11.41 23.50 5.70
C LEU A 58 -11.15 24.89 6.28
N GLN A 59 -9.92 25.14 6.74
CA GLN A 59 -9.58 26.37 7.47
C GLN A 59 -9.29 27.55 6.53
N ASN A 60 -8.95 27.27 5.27
CA ASN A 60 -8.56 28.26 4.28
C ASN A 60 -7.57 29.30 4.84
N PRO A 61 -6.41 28.84 5.38
CA PRO A 61 -5.48 29.69 6.12
C PRO A 61 -4.86 30.77 5.23
N VAL A 62 -4.33 31.82 5.85
CA VAL A 62 -3.58 32.88 5.16
C VAL A 62 -2.18 32.37 4.84
N ILE A 63 -1.69 32.67 3.64
CA ILE A 63 -0.34 32.34 3.20
C ILE A 63 0.63 33.44 3.63
N GLU A 64 1.65 33.05 4.38
CA GLU A 64 2.71 33.95 4.83
C GLU A 64 3.60 34.38 3.66
N SER A 65 4.06 35.63 3.69
CA SER A 65 4.86 36.23 2.62
C SER A 65 6.15 35.45 2.33
N ASP A 66 6.75 34.86 3.36
CA ASP A 66 8.05 34.18 3.26
C ASP A 66 7.97 32.95 2.36
N PHE A 67 6.81 32.27 2.31
CA PHE A 67 6.57 31.10 1.47
C PHE A 67 6.19 31.44 0.02
N VAL A 68 6.04 32.73 -0.31
CA VAL A 68 5.68 33.22 -1.64
C VAL A 68 6.49 34.47 -2.02
N SER A 69 7.71 34.60 -1.50
CA SER A 69 8.53 35.82 -1.66
C SER A 69 8.90 36.15 -3.12
N ALA A 70 8.83 35.19 -4.05
CA ALA A 70 8.96 35.44 -5.50
C ALA A 70 7.61 35.68 -6.22
N ASN A 71 6.48 35.62 -5.50
CA ASN A 71 5.10 35.77 -5.97
C ASN A 71 4.27 36.58 -4.95
N LEU A 72 4.69 37.83 -4.68
CA LEU A 72 4.13 38.66 -3.62
C LEU A 72 2.64 39.00 -3.80
N GLU A 73 2.07 38.81 -4.98
CA GLU A 73 0.63 38.88 -5.21
C GLU A 73 -0.18 37.85 -4.38
N PHE A 74 0.48 36.76 -3.94
CA PHE A 74 -0.08 35.74 -3.06
C PHE A 74 0.16 36.02 -1.58
N ALA A 75 1.01 36.99 -1.22
CA ALA A 75 1.28 37.31 0.18
C ALA A 75 0.00 37.82 0.86
N GLY A 76 -0.38 37.18 1.98
CA GLY A 76 -1.60 37.51 2.70
C GLY A 76 -2.90 37.03 2.05
N LYS A 77 -2.82 36.33 0.90
CA LYS A 77 -3.97 35.64 0.30
C LYS A 77 -4.29 34.38 1.07
N ARG A 78 -5.51 33.87 0.89
CA ARG A 78 -5.93 32.61 1.52
C ARG A 78 -5.53 31.42 0.66
N PHE A 79 -5.44 30.26 1.29
CA PHE A 79 -5.15 28.97 0.67
C PHE A 79 -5.86 28.79 -0.67
N TYR A 80 -7.18 29.00 -0.74
CA TYR A 80 -7.92 28.82 -1.99
C TYR A 80 -7.59 29.82 -3.08
N ASP A 81 -7.20 31.05 -2.75
CA ASP A 81 -6.80 32.03 -3.76
C ASP A 81 -5.53 31.54 -4.48
N VAL A 82 -4.59 30.98 -3.72
CA VAL A 82 -3.33 30.46 -4.27
C VAL A 82 -3.51 29.08 -4.90
N PHE A 83 -4.32 28.21 -4.29
CA PHE A 83 -4.66 26.88 -4.83
C PHE A 83 -5.36 26.99 -6.18
N ASP A 84 -6.30 27.94 -6.32
CA ASP A 84 -6.95 28.25 -7.59
C ASP A 84 -5.93 28.75 -8.61
N ALA A 85 -5.12 29.74 -8.27
CA ALA A 85 -4.14 30.32 -9.18
C ALA A 85 -3.15 29.27 -9.72
N VAL A 86 -2.69 28.36 -8.86
CA VAL A 86 -1.80 27.26 -9.27
C VAL A 86 -2.52 26.30 -10.22
N ILE A 87 -3.76 25.90 -9.93
CA ILE A 87 -4.54 25.01 -10.80
C ILE A 87 -4.87 25.69 -12.13
N GLU A 88 -5.25 26.95 -12.12
CA GLU A 88 -5.52 27.74 -13.33
C GLU A 88 -4.26 27.90 -14.18
N SER A 89 -3.10 28.17 -13.57
CA SER A 89 -1.83 28.26 -14.30
C SER A 89 -1.44 26.92 -14.94
N LEU A 90 -1.53 25.81 -14.19
CA LEU A 90 -1.26 24.47 -14.72
C LEU A 90 -2.22 24.11 -15.86
N THR A 91 -3.52 24.26 -15.64
CA THR A 91 -4.53 23.87 -16.64
C THR A 91 -4.54 24.82 -17.84
N GLY A 92 -4.23 26.10 -17.67
CA GLY A 92 -4.00 27.06 -18.75
C GLY A 92 -2.81 26.68 -19.64
N ALA A 93 -1.78 26.06 -19.07
CA ALA A 93 -0.65 25.47 -19.79
C ALA A 93 -0.94 24.07 -20.38
N GLY A 94 -2.18 23.56 -20.27
CA GLY A 94 -2.58 22.25 -20.78
C GLY A 94 -2.18 21.07 -19.89
N ILE A 95 -1.73 21.31 -18.66
CA ILE A 95 -1.36 20.29 -17.69
C ILE A 95 -2.61 19.80 -16.95
N MET A 96 -2.81 18.49 -16.89
CA MET A 96 -3.87 17.90 -16.07
C MET A 96 -3.50 17.98 -14.59
N VAL A 97 -4.47 18.24 -13.72
CA VAL A 97 -4.26 18.29 -12.27
C VAL A 97 -5.00 17.15 -11.61
N ILE A 98 -4.33 16.54 -10.63
CA ILE A 98 -4.87 15.49 -9.76
C ILE A 98 -4.76 16.00 -8.32
N PRO A 99 -5.80 16.65 -7.77
CA PRO A 99 -5.85 16.94 -6.35
C PRO A 99 -5.76 15.64 -5.56
N ASN A 100 -4.82 15.59 -4.62
CA ASN A 100 -4.59 14.44 -3.76
C ASN A 100 -4.83 14.84 -2.30
N ASN A 101 -5.71 14.11 -1.60
CA ASN A 101 -5.82 14.25 -0.16
C ASN A 101 -4.63 13.53 0.51
N GLN A 102 -3.63 14.31 0.88
CA GLN A 102 -2.38 13.79 1.43
C GLN A 102 -2.48 13.58 2.94
N ASN A 103 -3.02 14.55 3.67
CA ASN A 103 -3.12 14.52 5.14
C ASN A 103 -4.50 14.98 5.63
N HIS A 104 -4.85 14.62 6.85
CA HIS A 104 -5.85 15.30 7.66
C HIS A 104 -5.29 16.62 8.15
N LYS A 105 -4.24 16.57 8.98
CA LYS A 105 -3.57 17.76 9.53
C LYS A 105 -2.45 18.23 8.62
N ALA A 106 -2.27 19.54 8.56
CA ALA A 106 -1.16 20.10 7.80
C ALA A 106 0.18 19.70 8.42
N GLY A 107 1.07 19.14 7.60
CA GLY A 107 2.35 18.62 8.08
C GLY A 107 2.96 17.60 7.12
N TRP A 108 4.08 17.00 7.54
CA TRP A 108 4.76 15.97 6.76
C TRP A 108 4.09 14.60 6.96
N CYS A 109 3.88 13.87 5.87
CA CYS A 109 3.44 12.48 5.84
C CYS A 109 4.40 11.67 4.94
N CYS A 110 4.58 10.37 5.13
CA CYS A 110 3.90 9.52 6.10
C CYS A 110 4.89 8.76 6.96
N TYR A 111 4.83 9.01 8.27
CA TYR A 111 5.59 8.22 9.23
C TYR A 111 4.63 7.28 9.97
N TYR A 112 5.04 6.04 10.16
CA TYR A 112 4.18 4.97 10.71
C TYR A 112 3.63 5.25 12.13
N GLN A 113 4.21 6.21 12.86
CA GLN A 113 3.70 6.65 14.17
C GLN A 113 2.67 7.79 14.08
N GLN A 114 2.28 8.21 12.88
CA GLN A 114 1.26 9.22 12.65
C GLN A 114 -0.07 8.55 12.31
N ASP A 115 -1.16 9.14 12.78
CA ASP A 115 -2.53 8.69 12.52
C ASP A 115 -3.00 8.96 11.08
N GLU A 116 -2.14 9.59 10.27
CA GLU A 116 -2.36 9.93 8.86
C GLU A 116 -2.51 8.70 7.94
N GLY A 117 -2.19 7.48 8.39
CA GLY A 117 -2.46 6.27 7.62
C GLY A 117 -3.94 5.90 7.49
N LEU A 118 -4.78 6.41 8.37
CA LEU A 118 -6.22 6.18 8.34
C LEU A 118 -6.93 7.29 7.55
N TRP A 119 -8.12 7.01 7.01
CA TRP A 119 -8.99 8.04 6.43
C TRP A 119 -9.87 8.74 7.48
N TYR A 120 -9.62 8.47 8.76
CA TYR A 120 -10.30 9.08 9.89
C TYR A 120 -9.36 9.15 11.10
N VAL A 121 -9.45 10.23 11.87
CA VAL A 121 -8.75 10.42 13.14
C VAL A 121 -9.58 11.30 14.07
N PRO A 122 -9.31 11.35 15.39
CA PRO A 122 -9.94 12.32 16.28
C PRO A 122 -9.81 13.76 15.72
N GLY A 123 -10.95 14.43 15.52
CA GLY A 123 -11.04 15.76 14.91
C GLY A 123 -11.27 15.77 13.39
N TYR A 124 -10.97 14.67 12.69
CA TYR A 124 -11.24 14.48 11.27
C TYR A 124 -11.94 13.14 11.05
N PRO A 125 -13.24 13.01 11.41
CA PRO A 125 -13.99 11.79 11.14
C PRO A 125 -14.06 11.54 9.63
N ALA A 126 -14.33 10.29 9.24
CA ALA A 126 -14.37 9.88 7.83
C ALA A 126 -15.32 10.75 6.98
N THR A 127 -16.41 11.27 7.57
CA THR A 127 -17.34 12.19 6.92
C THR A 127 -16.69 13.50 6.51
N VAL A 128 -15.81 14.06 7.35
CA VAL A 128 -15.07 15.29 7.05
C VAL A 128 -14.05 15.05 5.94
N TRP A 129 -13.40 13.88 5.92
CA TRP A 129 -12.53 13.49 4.81
C TRP A 129 -13.29 13.43 3.47
N VAL A 130 -14.46 12.76 3.44
CA VAL A 130 -15.30 12.71 2.23
C VAL A 130 -15.79 14.08 1.82
N GLU A 131 -16.26 14.90 2.77
CA GLU A 131 -16.68 16.28 2.51
C GLU A 131 -15.55 17.12 1.91
N SER A 132 -14.33 16.94 2.38
CA SER A 132 -13.15 17.62 1.83
C SER A 132 -12.92 17.29 0.35
N LEU A 133 -13.00 16.01 -0.01
CA LEU A 133 -12.87 15.54 -1.39
C LEU A 133 -14.01 16.07 -2.28
N VAL A 134 -15.24 16.05 -1.77
CA VAL A 134 -16.44 16.59 -2.44
C VAL A 134 -16.31 18.09 -2.69
N ASN A 135 -15.84 18.85 -1.70
CA ASN A 135 -15.67 20.30 -1.82
C ASN A 135 -14.62 20.67 -2.87
N VAL A 136 -13.47 19.98 -2.90
CA VAL A 136 -12.46 20.17 -3.95
C VAL A 136 -13.03 19.81 -5.33
N THR A 137 -13.76 18.70 -5.42
CA THR A 137 -14.40 18.27 -6.69
C THR A 137 -15.40 19.31 -7.19
N LYS A 138 -16.28 19.79 -6.30
CA LYS A 138 -17.32 20.77 -6.62
C LYS A 138 -16.73 22.09 -7.10
N ARG A 139 -15.64 22.54 -6.47
CA ARG A 139 -14.92 23.77 -6.83
C ARG A 139 -14.39 23.72 -8.26
N TYR A 140 -13.85 22.58 -8.69
CA TYR A 140 -13.20 22.44 -10.00
C TYR A 140 -14.01 21.66 -11.04
N ARG A 141 -15.29 21.36 -10.80
CA ARG A 141 -16.12 20.51 -11.68
C ARG A 141 -16.23 20.98 -13.13
N HIS A 142 -16.02 22.27 -13.36
CA HIS A 142 -16.09 22.91 -14.69
C HIS A 142 -14.74 22.98 -15.39
N ASN A 143 -13.64 22.66 -14.69
CA ASN A 143 -12.31 22.56 -15.28
C ASN A 143 -12.04 21.11 -15.73
N PRO A 144 -12.08 20.80 -17.04
CA PRO A 144 -11.94 19.43 -17.53
C PRO A 144 -10.52 18.87 -17.40
N LEU A 145 -9.52 19.71 -17.07
CA LEU A 145 -8.15 19.27 -16.83
C LEU A 145 -7.89 18.92 -15.36
N VAL A 146 -8.81 19.24 -14.45
CA VAL A 146 -8.87 18.56 -13.14
C VAL A 146 -9.48 17.19 -13.37
N ALA A 147 -8.62 16.23 -13.74
CA ALA A 147 -9.03 15.01 -14.43
C ALA A 147 -9.32 13.84 -13.49
N ALA A 148 -8.77 13.88 -12.28
CA ALA A 148 -8.92 12.83 -11.28
C ALA A 148 -8.87 13.39 -9.87
N ILE A 149 -9.43 12.65 -8.91
CA ILE A 149 -9.27 12.90 -7.48
C ILE A 149 -8.58 11.68 -6.87
N ASP A 150 -7.47 11.92 -6.19
CA ASP A 150 -6.77 10.90 -5.41
C ASP A 150 -7.22 10.94 -3.96
N LEU A 151 -7.86 9.84 -3.56
CA LEU A 151 -8.73 9.77 -2.38
C LEU A 151 -7.96 9.93 -1.08
N ARG A 152 -6.81 9.28 -0.96
CA ARG A 152 -6.01 9.27 0.27
C ARG A 152 -4.61 8.75 -0.03
N ASN A 153 -3.60 9.51 0.37
CA ASN A 153 -2.21 9.10 0.26
C ASN A 153 -1.88 7.96 1.25
N GLU A 154 -1.27 6.89 0.74
CA GLU A 154 -0.54 5.88 1.53
C GLU A 154 -1.29 5.32 2.74
N VAL A 155 -2.49 4.77 2.54
CA VAL A 155 -3.23 4.18 3.68
C VAL A 155 -2.43 3.05 4.33
N HIS A 156 -2.35 3.08 5.66
CA HIS A 156 -1.55 2.12 6.45
C HIS A 156 -2.10 1.93 7.86
N ASP A 157 -1.67 0.83 8.47
CA ASP A 157 -2.04 0.48 9.84
C ASP A 157 -1.57 1.55 10.83
N TYR A 158 -2.35 1.80 11.88
CA TYR A 158 -1.99 2.74 12.92
C TYR A 158 -2.47 2.28 14.30
N GLY A 159 -1.59 2.32 15.29
CA GLY A 159 -1.89 1.83 16.64
C GLY A 159 -2.31 0.36 16.63
N SER A 160 -3.52 0.07 17.12
CA SER A 160 -4.12 -1.27 17.07
C SER A 160 -5.00 -1.51 15.84
N THR A 161 -5.18 -0.50 14.99
CA THR A 161 -6.00 -0.59 13.79
C THR A 161 -5.21 -1.22 12.65
N VAL A 162 -5.66 -2.40 12.21
CA VAL A 162 -5.13 -3.08 11.03
C VAL A 162 -6.12 -2.91 9.88
N LEU A 163 -5.65 -2.27 8.81
CA LEU A 163 -6.45 -2.05 7.63
C LEU A 163 -6.68 -3.34 6.86
N THR A 164 -7.85 -3.43 6.25
CA THR A 164 -8.29 -4.56 5.45
C THR A 164 -8.83 -4.09 4.10
N TRP A 165 -9.15 -5.02 3.22
CA TRP A 165 -9.69 -4.74 1.90
C TRP A 165 -10.66 -5.82 1.47
N GLY A 166 -11.90 -5.45 1.19
CA GLY A 166 -12.95 -6.36 0.71
C GLY A 166 -13.47 -7.32 1.78
N THR A 167 -13.41 -6.92 3.04
CA THR A 167 -13.90 -7.68 4.20
C THR A 167 -15.30 -7.26 4.65
N GLY A 168 -15.78 -6.10 4.20
CA GLY A 168 -17.12 -5.55 4.52
C GLY A 168 -17.22 -4.81 5.86
N GLY A 169 -16.10 -4.52 6.53
CA GLY A 169 -16.07 -3.78 7.80
C GLY A 169 -15.88 -2.27 7.60
N ASN A 170 -16.76 -1.43 8.15
CA ASN A 170 -16.78 0.01 7.85
C ASN A 170 -15.51 0.79 8.26
N ASP A 171 -14.85 0.39 9.35
CA ASP A 171 -13.76 1.22 9.93
C ASP A 171 -12.36 0.72 9.55
N THR A 172 -12.25 -0.41 8.85
CA THR A 172 -10.93 -0.94 8.43
C THR A 172 -10.89 -1.35 6.97
N ASP A 173 -12.04 -1.52 6.30
CA ASP A 173 -12.07 -1.88 4.89
C ASP A 173 -11.88 -0.66 3.99
N TRP A 174 -10.65 -0.49 3.51
CA TRP A 174 -10.31 0.61 2.63
C TRP A 174 -11.10 0.57 1.30
N ALA A 175 -11.44 -0.62 0.78
CA ALA A 175 -12.21 -0.70 -0.46
C ALA A 175 -13.65 -0.19 -0.29
N ALA A 176 -14.25 -0.43 0.89
CA ALA A 176 -15.56 0.10 1.23
C ALA A 176 -15.52 1.62 1.40
N ALA A 177 -14.53 2.13 2.13
CA ALA A 177 -14.33 3.58 2.31
C ALA A 177 -14.07 4.30 0.98
N ALA A 178 -13.21 3.74 0.12
CA ALA A 178 -12.92 4.27 -1.20
C ALA A 178 -14.15 4.25 -2.12
N THR A 179 -15.00 3.23 -2.00
CA THR A 179 -16.27 3.15 -2.75
C THR A 179 -17.23 4.27 -2.30
N TRP A 180 -17.38 4.47 -0.99
CA TRP A 180 -18.22 5.52 -0.45
C TRP A 180 -17.76 6.92 -0.87
N ALA A 181 -16.48 7.23 -0.66
CA ALA A 181 -15.89 8.52 -1.04
C ALA A 181 -15.96 8.75 -2.56
N GLY A 182 -15.60 7.73 -3.35
CA GLY A 182 -15.64 7.78 -4.81
C GLY A 182 -17.05 8.05 -5.35
N ASN A 183 -18.09 7.43 -4.76
CA ASN A 183 -19.46 7.68 -5.16
C ASN A 183 -19.92 9.10 -4.81
N ALA A 184 -19.57 9.61 -3.63
CA ALA A 184 -19.88 10.99 -3.25
C ALA A 184 -19.22 12.02 -4.20
N ILE A 185 -17.97 11.78 -4.61
CA ILE A 185 -17.29 12.61 -5.63
C ILE A 185 -18.02 12.56 -6.98
N LEU A 186 -18.43 11.36 -7.40
CA LEU A 186 -19.06 11.15 -8.72
C LEU A 186 -20.49 11.69 -8.80
N GLU A 187 -21.19 11.84 -7.67
CA GLU A 187 -22.46 12.58 -7.59
C GLU A 187 -22.27 14.06 -7.95
N GLU A 188 -21.16 14.68 -7.55
CA GLU A 188 -20.82 16.06 -7.90
C GLU A 188 -20.24 16.20 -9.32
N ASN A 189 -19.37 15.25 -9.72
CA ASN A 189 -18.75 15.27 -11.04
C ASN A 189 -18.58 13.85 -11.60
N PRO A 190 -19.49 13.38 -12.47
CA PRO A 190 -19.44 12.01 -13.01
C PRO A 190 -18.31 11.79 -14.04
N ARG A 191 -17.50 12.81 -14.33
CA ARG A 191 -16.45 12.77 -15.36
C ARG A 191 -15.05 12.54 -14.81
N VAL A 192 -14.79 12.81 -13.53
CA VAL A 192 -13.45 12.64 -12.93
C VAL A 192 -13.14 11.17 -12.69
N LEU A 193 -11.86 10.81 -12.83
CA LEU A 193 -11.36 9.52 -12.37
C LEU A 193 -11.19 9.53 -10.86
N ILE A 194 -11.37 8.37 -10.24
CA ILE A 194 -11.16 8.16 -8.80
C ILE A 194 -9.91 7.29 -8.64
N ILE A 195 -8.86 7.87 -8.08
CA ILE A 195 -7.61 7.18 -7.81
C ILE A 195 -7.69 6.55 -6.42
N VAL A 196 -7.50 5.24 -6.37
CA VAL A 196 -7.54 4.43 -5.14
C VAL A 196 -6.14 3.87 -4.90
N ASN A 197 -5.47 4.41 -3.88
CA ASN A 197 -4.16 3.95 -3.44
C ASN A 197 -4.24 2.55 -2.78
N GLY A 198 -3.14 1.79 -2.81
CA GLY A 198 -3.03 0.47 -2.19
C GLY A 198 -2.93 0.50 -0.66
N LEU A 199 -3.03 -0.69 -0.03
CA LEU A 199 -2.69 -0.85 1.38
C LEU A 199 -1.18 -0.75 1.60
N CYS A 200 -0.77 -0.70 2.86
CA CYS A 200 0.63 -0.74 3.26
C CYS A 200 1.43 0.41 2.64
N PHE A 201 1.04 1.67 2.88
CA PHE A 201 1.66 2.83 2.25
C PHE A 201 1.60 2.80 0.72
N GLY A 202 0.50 2.29 0.15
CA GLY A 202 0.36 2.15 -1.29
C GLY A 202 1.16 1.00 -1.92
N MET A 203 1.83 0.16 -1.13
CA MET A 203 2.65 -0.93 -1.69
C MET A 203 1.85 -2.13 -2.20
N ASP A 204 0.61 -2.33 -1.72
CA ASP A 204 -0.14 -3.55 -2.04
C ASP A 204 -1.56 -3.32 -2.57
N ILE A 205 -1.72 -3.62 -3.86
CA ILE A 205 -2.99 -3.62 -4.59
C ILE A 205 -3.47 -5.04 -4.94
N ARG A 206 -2.79 -6.10 -4.48
CA ARG A 206 -3.19 -7.50 -4.74
C ARG A 206 -4.63 -7.81 -4.32
N PRO A 207 -5.20 -7.29 -3.22
CA PRO A 207 -6.59 -7.60 -2.88
C PRO A 207 -7.62 -7.08 -3.90
N ALA A 208 -7.30 -6.03 -4.67
CA ALA A 208 -8.17 -5.49 -5.72
C ALA A 208 -8.52 -6.50 -6.82
N ARG A 209 -7.65 -7.50 -7.06
CA ARG A 209 -7.92 -8.59 -8.02
C ARG A 209 -9.15 -9.41 -7.63
N LYS A 210 -9.33 -9.68 -6.33
CA LYS A 210 -10.44 -10.50 -5.82
C LYS A 210 -11.64 -9.63 -5.42
N TYR A 211 -11.36 -8.44 -4.89
CA TYR A 211 -12.36 -7.49 -4.41
C TYR A 211 -12.13 -6.12 -5.06
N PRO A 212 -12.48 -5.96 -6.35
CA PRO A 212 -12.33 -4.68 -7.02
C PRO A 212 -13.31 -3.65 -6.42
N VAL A 213 -12.85 -2.41 -6.32
CA VAL A 213 -13.68 -1.25 -5.98
C VAL A 213 -14.67 -1.04 -7.12
N ARG A 214 -15.95 -0.92 -6.78
CA ARG A 214 -17.03 -0.75 -7.75
C ARG A 214 -17.79 0.52 -7.43
N LEU A 215 -17.66 1.51 -8.31
CA LEU A 215 -18.33 2.79 -8.20
C LEU A 215 -19.66 2.78 -8.96
N ALA A 216 -20.56 3.69 -8.58
CA ALA A 216 -21.87 3.87 -9.21
C ALA A 216 -21.73 4.28 -10.68
N VAL A 217 -20.71 5.08 -11.01
CA VAL A 217 -20.36 5.40 -12.40
C VAL A 217 -19.27 4.44 -12.89
N PRO A 218 -19.52 3.65 -13.95
CA PRO A 218 -18.56 2.68 -14.45
C PRO A 218 -17.35 3.37 -15.10
N ASN A 219 -16.23 2.64 -15.19
CA ASN A 219 -15.00 3.08 -15.85
C ASN A 219 -14.42 4.39 -15.26
N ARG A 220 -14.42 4.50 -13.92
CA ARG A 220 -13.86 5.63 -13.18
C ARG A 220 -12.73 5.28 -12.22
N VAL A 221 -12.58 4.03 -11.82
CA VAL A 221 -11.53 3.60 -10.88
C VAL A 221 -10.18 3.54 -11.57
N VAL A 222 -9.17 4.11 -10.93
CA VAL A 222 -7.75 3.95 -11.25
C VAL A 222 -7.04 3.48 -9.98
N TYR A 223 -6.29 2.39 -10.06
CA TYR A 223 -5.48 1.94 -8.92
C TYR A 223 -4.10 2.60 -8.95
N GLU A 224 -3.64 3.02 -7.78
CA GLU A 224 -2.30 3.59 -7.59
C GLU A 224 -1.52 2.73 -6.59
N ALA A 225 -0.24 2.52 -6.91
CA ALA A 225 0.72 1.90 -6.01
C ALA A 225 1.96 2.79 -5.89
N HIS A 226 2.56 2.81 -4.71
CA HIS A 226 3.81 3.53 -4.44
C HIS A 226 4.97 2.54 -4.40
N ASN A 227 6.08 2.93 -5.00
CA ASN A 227 7.28 2.11 -5.05
C ASN A 227 8.53 2.99 -4.90
N TYR A 228 9.24 2.81 -3.80
CA TYR A 228 10.46 3.54 -3.46
C TYR A 228 11.62 2.55 -3.23
N LEU A 229 12.87 3.04 -3.32
CA LEU A 229 14.04 2.19 -3.15
C LEU A 229 14.14 1.59 -1.74
N GLU A 230 13.67 2.34 -0.74
CA GLU A 230 13.53 1.95 0.65
C GLU A 230 12.63 0.71 0.80
N PHE A 231 11.64 0.54 -0.08
CA PHE A 231 10.78 -0.63 -0.15
C PHE A 231 11.41 -1.79 -0.94
N ASN A 232 12.38 -1.48 -1.82
CA ASN A 232 13.00 -2.48 -2.69
C ASN A 232 13.92 -3.46 -1.95
N LEU A 233 14.47 -3.14 -0.78
CA LEU A 233 15.19 -4.15 0.02
C LEU A 233 14.26 -5.30 0.42
N PHE A 234 13.03 -4.96 0.86
CA PHE A 234 11.99 -5.93 1.19
C PHE A 234 11.45 -6.64 -0.06
N ASN A 235 11.30 -5.92 -1.18
CA ASN A 235 10.91 -6.56 -2.45
C ASN A 235 11.99 -7.53 -2.95
N VAL A 236 13.28 -7.21 -2.86
CA VAL A 236 14.37 -8.11 -3.25
C VAL A 236 14.40 -9.34 -2.34
N PHE A 237 14.25 -9.19 -1.03
CA PHE A 237 14.12 -10.36 -0.15
C PHE A 237 12.87 -11.19 -0.51
N SER A 238 11.75 -10.52 -0.76
CA SER A 238 10.47 -11.13 -1.16
C SER A 238 10.57 -11.91 -2.48
N GLU A 239 11.21 -11.32 -3.50
CA GLU A 239 11.29 -11.82 -4.88
C GLU A 239 12.45 -12.79 -5.12
N VAL A 240 13.57 -12.63 -4.40
CA VAL A 240 14.77 -13.44 -4.62
C VAL A 240 14.85 -14.57 -3.59
N VAL A 241 14.67 -14.26 -2.30
CA VAL A 241 14.87 -15.23 -1.21
C VAL A 241 13.58 -15.99 -0.90
N THR A 242 12.43 -15.30 -0.85
CA THR A 242 11.15 -15.91 -0.43
C THR A 242 10.14 -16.06 -1.56
N ALA A 243 10.52 -15.82 -2.82
CA ALA A 243 9.55 -15.91 -3.91
C ALA A 243 8.98 -17.31 -3.96
N TRP A 244 7.65 -17.39 -3.97
CA TRP A 244 6.95 -18.65 -3.81
C TRP A 244 7.33 -19.68 -4.87
N TYR A 245 7.73 -19.23 -6.07
CA TYR A 245 8.25 -20.10 -7.11
C TYR A 245 9.65 -20.66 -6.76
N ASN A 246 10.58 -19.83 -6.27
CA ASN A 246 11.92 -20.26 -5.83
C ASN A 246 11.84 -21.22 -4.65
N VAL A 247 11.03 -20.87 -3.64
CA VAL A 247 10.78 -21.73 -2.48
C VAL A 247 10.22 -23.08 -2.94
N ARG A 248 9.24 -23.09 -3.86
CA ARG A 248 8.70 -24.33 -4.43
C ARG A 248 9.76 -25.17 -5.14
N HIS A 249 10.63 -24.57 -5.97
CA HIS A 249 11.68 -25.30 -6.69
C HIS A 249 12.73 -25.88 -5.74
N ILE A 250 13.15 -25.12 -4.73
CA ILE A 250 14.07 -25.59 -3.70
C ILE A 250 13.45 -26.76 -2.93
N CYS A 251 12.19 -26.63 -2.48
CA CYS A 251 11.47 -27.70 -1.81
C CYS A 251 11.36 -28.97 -2.67
N LEU A 252 11.04 -28.84 -3.96
CA LEU A 252 11.00 -29.98 -4.88
C LEU A 252 12.37 -30.63 -5.04
N GLY A 253 13.44 -29.84 -5.19
CA GLY A 253 14.81 -30.34 -5.27
C GLY A 253 15.22 -31.11 -4.01
N LEU A 254 14.88 -30.60 -2.83
CA LEU A 254 15.12 -31.27 -1.55
C LEU A 254 14.34 -32.60 -1.43
N VAL A 255 13.07 -32.64 -1.86
CA VAL A 255 12.28 -33.89 -1.86
C VAL A 255 12.90 -34.94 -2.76
N VAL A 256 13.34 -34.56 -3.97
CA VAL A 256 14.04 -35.48 -4.89
C VAL A 256 15.34 -35.98 -4.28
N LEU A 257 16.17 -35.09 -3.71
CA LEU A 257 17.43 -35.46 -3.07
C LEU A 257 17.23 -36.42 -1.89
N CYS A 258 16.22 -36.16 -1.04
CA CYS A 258 15.83 -37.06 0.05
C CYS A 258 15.39 -38.42 -0.49
N GLY A 259 14.57 -38.45 -1.55
CA GLY A 259 14.14 -39.69 -2.20
C GLY A 259 15.31 -40.51 -2.75
N VAL A 260 16.26 -39.87 -3.44
CA VAL A 260 17.48 -40.52 -3.96
C VAL A 260 18.34 -41.05 -2.81
N SER A 261 18.51 -40.26 -1.75
CA SER A 261 19.30 -40.65 -0.57
C SER A 261 18.69 -41.85 0.14
N LEU A 262 17.37 -41.86 0.33
CA LEU A 262 16.63 -42.98 0.93
C LEU A 262 16.70 -44.23 0.05
N TRP A 263 16.56 -44.09 -1.27
CA TRP A 263 16.72 -45.20 -2.20
C TRP A 263 18.12 -45.79 -2.16
N PHE A 264 19.16 -44.95 -2.17
CA PHE A 264 20.55 -45.38 -2.08
C PHE A 264 20.81 -46.11 -0.76
N LEU A 265 20.38 -45.54 0.37
CA LEU A 265 20.50 -46.14 1.70
C LEU A 265 19.79 -47.50 1.76
N ALA A 266 18.57 -47.60 1.21
CA ALA A 266 17.80 -48.84 1.18
C ALA A 266 18.45 -49.92 0.30
N SER A 267 19.01 -49.50 -0.84
CA SER A 267 19.67 -50.40 -1.81
C SER A 267 21.01 -50.92 -1.31
N THR A 268 21.72 -50.13 -0.48
CA THR A 268 23.06 -50.46 0.02
C THR A 268 23.07 -50.94 1.48
N TRP A 269 21.93 -50.94 2.18
CA TRP A 269 21.84 -51.28 3.62
C TRP A 269 22.52 -52.59 4.01
N ARG A 270 22.44 -53.61 3.14
CA ARG A 270 23.04 -54.94 3.39
C ARG A 270 24.57 -54.89 3.51
N LEU A 271 25.22 -53.91 2.89
CA LEU A 271 26.67 -53.73 2.94
C LEU A 271 27.17 -53.18 4.29
N ILE A 272 26.28 -52.57 5.07
CA ILE A 272 26.60 -51.92 6.36
C ILE A 272 26.71 -52.97 7.49
N GLY A 273 26.22 -54.21 7.28
CA GLY A 273 26.30 -55.28 8.28
C GLY A 273 25.45 -55.04 9.53
N LYS A 274 24.52 -54.07 9.50
CA LYS A 274 23.62 -53.74 10.62
C LYS A 274 22.19 -54.26 10.37
N PRO A 275 21.46 -54.67 11.43
CA PRO A 275 20.06 -55.05 11.30
C PRO A 275 19.23 -53.89 10.75
N ARG A 276 18.21 -54.20 9.93
CA ARG A 276 17.32 -53.17 9.37
C ARG A 276 16.48 -52.56 10.48
N PRO A 277 16.34 -51.23 10.54
CA PRO A 277 15.44 -50.59 11.48
C PRO A 277 14.00 -51.04 11.21
N THR A 278 13.22 -51.22 12.28
CA THR A 278 11.80 -51.55 12.16
C THR A 278 11.05 -50.38 11.53
N LEU A 279 9.92 -50.66 10.88
CA LEU A 279 9.06 -49.59 10.34
C LEU A 279 8.70 -48.55 11.42
N ARG A 280 8.49 -48.99 12.67
CA ARG A 280 8.22 -48.10 13.81
C ARG A 280 9.41 -47.19 14.14
N ALA A 281 10.63 -47.73 14.18
CA ALA A 281 11.83 -46.93 14.42
C ALA A 281 12.02 -45.88 13.31
N ILE A 282 11.81 -46.27 12.05
CA ILE A 282 11.85 -45.34 10.91
C ILE A 282 10.79 -44.24 11.07
N VAL A 283 9.54 -44.61 11.37
CA VAL A 283 8.43 -43.66 11.57
C VAL A 283 8.71 -42.73 12.74
N ALA A 284 9.20 -43.23 13.87
CA ALA A 284 9.55 -42.41 15.04
C ALA A 284 10.66 -41.41 14.69
N THR A 285 11.73 -41.85 14.02
CA THR A 285 12.83 -40.98 13.60
C THR A 285 12.35 -39.90 12.63
N ILE A 286 11.58 -40.26 11.60
CA ILE A 286 11.02 -39.30 10.65
C ILE A 286 10.12 -38.29 11.39
N ALA A 287 9.24 -38.77 12.27
CA ALA A 287 8.33 -37.93 13.03
C ALA A 287 9.07 -36.90 13.90
N TRP A 288 10.15 -37.31 14.58
CA TRP A 288 10.99 -36.39 15.38
C TRP A 288 11.77 -35.39 14.52
N TRP A 289 12.30 -35.79 13.37
CA TRP A 289 12.95 -34.85 12.44
C TRP A 289 11.97 -33.84 11.85
N VAL A 290 10.77 -34.28 11.46
CA VAL A 290 9.70 -33.40 11.00
C VAL A 290 9.31 -32.43 12.12
N CYS A 291 9.12 -32.91 13.36
CA CYS A 291 8.85 -32.04 14.50
C CYS A 291 9.95 -31.01 14.73
N GLY A 292 11.23 -31.40 14.69
CA GLY A 292 12.36 -30.49 14.87
C GLY A 292 12.42 -29.38 13.82
N LEU A 293 12.32 -29.76 12.53
CA LEU A 293 12.34 -28.79 11.42
C LEU A 293 11.11 -27.89 11.42
N CYS A 294 9.92 -28.43 11.66
CA CYS A 294 8.69 -27.66 11.73
C CYS A 294 8.66 -26.74 12.96
N SER A 295 9.28 -27.11 14.08
CA SER A 295 9.42 -26.24 15.25
C SER A 295 10.24 -24.98 14.94
N LEU A 296 11.35 -25.13 14.21
CA LEU A 296 12.15 -23.99 13.75
C LEU A 296 11.36 -23.10 12.78
N GLY A 297 10.69 -23.71 11.79
CA GLY A 297 9.82 -22.99 10.85
C GLY A 297 8.69 -22.24 11.56
N PHE A 298 8.07 -22.86 12.56
CA PHE A 298 7.03 -22.25 13.40
C PHE A 298 7.58 -21.05 14.15
N ALA A 299 8.72 -21.17 14.83
CA ALA A 299 9.35 -20.06 15.55
C ALA A 299 9.70 -18.89 14.62
N ILE A 300 10.30 -19.16 13.45
CA ILE A 300 10.62 -18.12 12.45
C ILE A 300 9.33 -17.44 11.98
N SER A 301 8.29 -18.19 11.65
CA SER A 301 7.02 -17.65 11.18
C SER A 301 6.30 -16.80 12.24
N LEU A 302 6.39 -17.17 13.53
CA LEU A 302 5.86 -16.38 14.64
C LEU A 302 6.60 -15.05 14.78
N VAL A 303 7.94 -15.08 14.69
CA VAL A 303 8.76 -13.86 14.73
C VAL A 303 8.41 -12.98 13.53
N ALA A 304 8.36 -13.53 12.32
CA ALA A 304 8.01 -12.78 11.10
C ALA A 304 6.61 -12.14 11.21
N ASN A 305 5.60 -12.89 11.68
CA ASN A 305 4.25 -12.38 11.90
C ASN A 305 4.24 -11.26 12.96
N SER A 306 5.03 -11.40 14.03
CA SER A 306 5.16 -10.36 15.07
C SER A 306 5.83 -9.09 14.52
N GLN A 307 6.87 -9.22 13.71
CA GLN A 307 7.56 -8.08 13.10
C GLN A 307 6.68 -7.37 12.07
N LEU A 308 5.97 -8.10 11.21
CA LEU A 308 5.06 -7.49 10.22
C LEU A 308 3.85 -6.80 10.84
N ARG A 309 3.42 -7.21 12.03
CA ARG A 309 2.34 -6.54 12.78
C ARG A 309 2.81 -5.32 13.57
N LYS A 310 4.12 -5.17 13.75
CA LYS A 310 4.71 -3.98 14.37
C LYS A 310 5.03 -2.98 13.29
N LEU A 311 4.73 -1.72 13.56
CA LEU A 311 5.03 -0.62 12.65
C LEU A 311 6.56 -0.48 12.48
N PRO A 312 7.09 -0.29 11.26
CA PRO A 312 6.41 0.08 10.00
C PRO A 312 5.85 -1.09 9.17
N GLY A 313 5.74 -2.29 9.73
CA GLY A 313 5.19 -3.46 9.04
C GLY A 313 3.72 -3.31 8.63
N CYS A 314 3.28 -4.20 7.73
CA CYS A 314 1.90 -4.25 7.26
C CYS A 314 1.15 -5.47 7.78
N GLY A 315 0.08 -5.24 8.54
CA GLY A 315 -0.80 -6.28 9.06
C GLY A 315 -1.53 -7.06 7.97
N TYR A 316 -1.79 -6.46 6.81
CA TYR A 316 -2.31 -7.19 5.65
C TYR A 316 -1.35 -8.30 5.20
N TRP A 317 -0.05 -8.01 5.07
CA TRP A 317 0.97 -9.02 4.74
C TRP A 317 1.10 -10.08 5.83
N ALA A 318 1.09 -9.66 7.10
CA ALA A 318 1.11 -10.60 8.21
C ALA A 318 -0.04 -11.61 8.12
N ASN A 319 -1.27 -11.13 7.91
CA ASN A 319 -2.46 -11.96 7.80
C ASN A 319 -2.49 -12.84 6.55
N ARG A 320 -2.10 -12.29 5.41
CA ARG A 320 -2.20 -12.98 4.12
C ARG A 320 -1.04 -13.95 3.87
N ASP A 321 0.18 -13.47 4.08
CA ASP A 321 1.38 -14.14 3.59
C ASP A 321 2.07 -14.96 4.70
N VAL A 322 1.89 -14.60 5.98
CA VAL A 322 2.61 -15.25 7.10
C VAL A 322 1.73 -16.13 7.98
N VAL A 323 0.51 -15.71 8.33
CA VAL A 323 -0.39 -16.53 9.18
C VAL A 323 -0.64 -17.94 8.63
N PRO A 324 -0.86 -18.17 7.32
CA PRO A 324 -1.00 -19.53 6.79
C PRO A 324 0.25 -20.40 7.02
N VAL A 325 1.44 -19.78 6.98
CA VAL A 325 2.72 -20.46 7.22
C VAL A 325 2.87 -20.83 8.70
N VAL A 326 2.45 -19.95 9.61
CA VAL A 326 2.39 -20.22 11.06
C VAL A 326 1.52 -21.44 11.35
N TRP A 327 0.30 -21.47 10.78
CA TRP A 327 -0.61 -22.61 10.95
C TRP A 327 -0.05 -23.91 10.39
N PHE A 328 0.54 -23.85 9.20
CA PHE A 328 1.15 -25.01 8.55
C PHE A 328 2.24 -25.64 9.43
N PHE A 329 3.22 -24.84 9.87
CA PHE A 329 4.32 -25.35 10.68
C PHE A 329 3.89 -25.77 12.09
N GLY A 330 2.93 -25.05 12.70
CA GLY A 330 2.37 -25.41 13.99
C GLY A 330 1.65 -26.77 13.94
N ALA A 331 0.79 -26.97 12.94
CA ALA A 331 0.08 -28.24 12.74
C ALA A 331 1.03 -29.40 12.41
N ALA A 332 2.03 -29.17 11.55
CA ALA A 332 3.03 -30.18 11.20
C ALA A 332 3.91 -30.58 12.39
N CYS A 333 4.28 -29.61 13.25
CA CYS A 333 4.99 -29.88 14.49
C CYS A 333 4.15 -30.76 15.43
N LEU A 334 2.88 -30.41 15.65
CA LEU A 334 1.97 -31.20 16.49
C LEU A 334 1.79 -32.63 15.96
N ALA A 335 1.61 -32.79 14.65
CA ALA A 335 1.52 -34.10 14.02
C ALA A 335 2.80 -34.92 14.21
N GLY A 336 3.97 -34.30 14.06
CA GLY A 336 5.27 -34.93 14.33
C GLY A 336 5.40 -35.41 15.78
N VAL A 337 4.99 -34.61 16.76
CA VAL A 337 4.97 -35.01 18.17
C VAL A 337 4.06 -36.20 18.41
N LEU A 338 2.81 -36.15 17.92
CA LEU A 338 1.84 -37.22 18.12
C LEU A 338 2.29 -38.54 17.48
N CYS A 339 2.81 -38.48 16.25
CA CYS A 339 3.36 -39.66 15.56
C CYS A 339 4.62 -40.19 16.26
N GLY A 340 5.51 -39.31 16.71
CA GLY A 340 6.72 -39.66 17.44
C GLY A 340 6.41 -40.37 18.76
N LEU A 341 5.49 -39.80 19.55
CA LEU A 341 5.02 -40.40 20.80
C LEU A 341 4.35 -41.75 20.54
N TYR A 342 3.41 -41.84 19.60
CA TYR A 342 2.73 -43.10 19.26
C TYR A 342 3.70 -44.20 18.83
N ALA A 343 4.67 -43.87 17.97
CA ALA A 343 5.67 -44.82 17.48
C ALA A 343 6.69 -45.21 18.57
N SER A 344 6.88 -44.35 19.59
CA SER A 344 7.82 -44.57 20.70
C SER A 344 7.17 -45.24 21.93
N TRP A 345 5.85 -45.16 22.09
CA TRP A 345 5.12 -45.73 23.23
C TRP A 345 4.90 -47.25 23.15
N ALA A 346 5.03 -47.83 21.96
CA ALA A 346 4.80 -49.26 21.73
C ALA A 346 6.07 -50.12 21.85
N TRP A 347 6.99 -49.72 22.74
CA TRP A 347 8.26 -50.40 23.07
C TRP A 347 8.18 -51.15 24.40
#